data_AF-A0A5B2WJ46-F1
#
_entry.id   AF-A0A5B2WJ46-F1
#
_cell.length_a   1.000
_cell.length_b   1.000
_cell.length_c   1.000
_cell.angle_alpha   90.00
_cell.angle_beta   90.00
_cell.angle_gamma   90.00
#
_symmetry.space_group_name_H-M   'P 1'
#
loop_
_entity.id
_entity.type
_entity.pdbx_description
1 polymer ?
#
loop_
_entity_poly.entity_id
_entity_poly.type
_entity_poly.pdbx_seq_one_letter_code
_entity_poly.pdbx_strand_id
1 'polypeptide(L)'
;MSPKASADRWATARQAQTLHEAHEAVGRLRPAPGADMAVWLEFYRRSAAVYAELAETDRGHHHEALYWAGREARMAEEIDSRIRSGARAD
;
A
#
# COMPACT_ATOMS: atom_id res chain seq x y z
N MET A 1 -10.20 -3.10 15.46
CA MET A 1 -9.10 -2.11 15.45
C MET A 1 -9.74 -0.73 15.30
N SER A 2 -9.47 0.24 16.18
CA SER A 2 -10.05 1.58 16.04
C SER A 2 -9.46 2.31 14.81
N PRO A 3 -10.23 3.13 14.09
CA PRO A 3 -9.76 3.85 12.89
C PRO A 3 -8.49 4.69 13.14
N LYS A 4 -8.40 5.31 14.32
CA LYS A 4 -7.25 6.12 14.75
C LYS A 4 -5.93 5.31 14.76
N ALA A 5 -5.94 4.11 15.33
CA ALA A 5 -4.76 3.25 15.39
C ALA A 5 -4.31 2.74 14.01
N SER A 6 -5.17 2.77 12.99
CA SER A 6 -4.77 2.50 11.60
C SER A 6 -4.14 3.74 10.95
N ALA A 7 -4.73 4.92 11.15
CA ALA A 7 -4.19 6.18 10.65
C ALA A 7 -2.77 6.46 11.19
N ASP A 8 -2.56 6.24 12.49
CA ASP A 8 -1.27 6.45 13.14
C ASP A 8 -0.18 5.54 12.53
N ARG A 9 -0.50 4.28 12.23
CA ARG A 9 0.47 3.33 11.62
C ARG A 9 0.79 3.64 10.16
N TRP A 10 -0.17 4.13 9.38
CA TRP A 10 0.12 4.62 8.02
C TRP A 10 0.95 5.91 8.03
N ALA A 11 0.73 6.79 9.01
CA ALA A 11 1.58 7.96 9.20
C ALA A 11 3.02 7.57 9.53
N THR A 12 3.23 6.51 10.33
CA THR A 12 4.57 5.93 10.56
C THR A 12 5.19 5.41 9.27
N ALA A 13 4.45 4.65 8.46
CA ALA A 13 4.98 4.13 7.19
C ALA A 13 5.42 5.24 6.22
N ARG A 14 4.69 6.37 6.17
CA ARG A 14 5.05 7.53 5.35
C ARG A 14 6.28 8.31 5.85
N GLN A 15 6.69 8.09 7.10
CA GLN A 15 7.89 8.70 7.67
C GLN A 15 9.16 7.86 7.45
N ALA A 16 9.05 6.70 6.79
CA ALA A 16 10.20 5.88 6.44
C ALA A 16 11.18 6.70 5.59
N GLN A 17 12.47 6.63 5.94
CA GLN A 17 13.54 7.34 5.24
C GLN A 17 14.38 6.39 4.38
N THR A 18 14.19 5.08 4.55
CA THR A 18 14.88 4.05 3.77
C THR A 18 13.90 3.02 3.22
N LEU A 19 14.26 2.36 2.12
CA LEU A 19 13.47 1.25 1.57
C LEU A 19 13.21 0.13 2.58
N HIS A 20 14.19 -0.17 3.44
CA HIS A 20 14.06 -1.19 4.46
C HIS A 20 12.96 -0.85 5.49
N GLU A 21 12.98 0.37 6.03
CA GLU A 21 11.96 0.85 6.97
C GLU A 21 10.56 0.84 6.36
N ALA A 22 10.45 1.23 5.09
CA ALA A 22 9.18 1.20 4.37
C ALA A 22 8.65 -0.24 4.24
N HIS A 23 9.51 -1.20 3.88
CA HIS A 23 9.13 -2.61 3.84
C HIS A 23 8.64 -3.14 5.18
N GLU A 24 9.35 -2.84 6.28
CA GLU A 24 8.92 -3.25 7.61
C GLU A 24 7.58 -2.63 8.00
N ALA A 25 7.43 -1.31 7.83
CA ALA A 25 6.23 -0.58 8.23
C ALA A 25 5.00 -1.02 7.41
N VAL A 26 5.14 -1.10 6.08
CA VAL A 26 4.08 -1.59 5.18
C VAL A 26 3.76 -3.06 5.47
N GLY A 27 4.77 -3.89 5.72
CA GLY A 27 4.60 -5.31 6.06
C GLY A 27 3.71 -5.54 7.30
N ARG A 28 3.86 -4.71 8.34
CA ARG A 28 3.03 -4.74 9.55
C ARG A 28 1.58 -4.30 9.33
N LEU A 29 1.30 -3.63 8.22
CA LEU A 29 -0.02 -3.15 7.83
C LEU A 29 -0.77 -4.09 6.90
N ARG A 30 -0.11 -5.17 6.44
CA ARG A 30 -0.68 -6.14 5.51
C ARG A 30 -1.98 -6.73 6.09
N PRO A 31 -3.09 -6.73 5.33
CA PRO A 31 -4.34 -7.37 5.75
C PRO A 31 -4.18 -8.88 5.97
N ALA A 32 -5.09 -9.44 6.76
CA ALA A 32 -5.19 -10.89 6.90
C ALA A 32 -5.52 -11.55 5.53
N PRO A 33 -5.09 -12.80 5.27
CA PRO A 33 -5.32 -13.46 3.98
C PRO A 33 -6.79 -13.51 3.52
N GLY A 34 -7.74 -13.60 4.46
CA GLY A 34 -9.19 -13.60 4.19
C GLY A 34 -9.88 -12.25 4.37
N ALA A 35 -9.14 -11.15 4.45
CA ALA A 35 -9.74 -9.81 4.53
C ALA A 35 -10.52 -9.46 3.25
N ASP A 36 -11.52 -8.60 3.40
CA ASP A 36 -12.35 -8.14 2.29
C ASP A 36 -11.52 -7.44 1.19
N MET A 37 -11.99 -7.54 -0.05
CA MET A 37 -11.33 -6.94 -1.21
C MET A 37 -11.15 -5.42 -1.07
N ALA A 38 -12.09 -4.72 -0.43
CA ALA A 38 -11.97 -3.28 -0.17
C ALA A 38 -10.80 -2.97 0.78
N VAL A 39 -10.55 -3.83 1.77
CA VAL A 39 -9.41 -3.68 2.70
C VAL A 39 -8.08 -3.89 1.98
N TRP A 40 -8.01 -4.88 1.10
CA TRP A 40 -6.85 -5.10 0.25
C TRP A 40 -6.63 -3.95 -0.73
N LEU A 41 -7.69 -3.43 -1.35
CA LEU A 41 -7.61 -2.28 -2.24
C LEU A 41 -7.03 -1.05 -1.53
N GLU A 42 -7.54 -0.75 -0.33
CA GLU A 42 -7.02 0.36 0.47
C GLU A 42 -5.56 0.15 0.86
N PHE A 43 -5.17 -1.06 1.26
CA PHE A 43 -3.79 -1.40 1.56
C PHE A 43 -2.88 -1.12 0.36
N TYR A 44 -3.17 -1.67 -0.81
CA TYR A 44 -2.33 -1.50 -2.01
C TYR A 44 -2.22 -0.04 -2.45
N ARG A 45 -3.31 0.74 -2.38
CA ARG A 45 -3.27 2.18 -2.70
C ARG A 45 -2.36 2.95 -1.74
N ARG A 46 -2.47 2.68 -0.43
CA ARG A 46 -1.65 3.37 0.57
C ARG A 46 -0.18 2.92 0.51
N SER A 47 0.08 1.64 0.27
CA SER A 47 1.44 1.11 0.02
C SER A 47 2.09 1.79 -1.18
N ALA A 48 1.36 1.91 -2.30
CA ALA A 48 1.87 2.58 -3.50
C ALA A 48 2.29 4.03 -3.20
N ALA A 49 1.49 4.77 -2.42
CA ALA A 49 1.82 6.13 -2.02
C ALA A 49 3.08 6.21 -1.14
N VAL A 50 3.23 5.30 -0.17
CA VAL A 50 4.43 5.23 0.68
C VAL A 50 5.70 5.05 -0.16
N TYR A 51 5.70 4.07 -1.08
CA TYR A 51 6.88 3.83 -1.91
C TYR A 51 7.15 4.94 -2.92
N ALA A 52 6.11 5.60 -3.46
CA ALA A 52 6.27 6.75 -4.35
C ALA A 52 6.91 7.95 -3.63
N GLU A 53 6.46 8.25 -2.40
CA GLU A 53 7.05 9.30 -1.56
C GLU A 53 8.50 8.97 -1.16
N LEU A 54 8.75 7.70 -0.85
CA LEU A 54 10.09 7.23 -0.49
C LEU A 54 11.08 7.34 -1.65
N ALA A 55 10.65 7.12 -2.90
CA ALA A 55 11.52 7.23 -4.06
C ALA A 55 12.19 8.61 -4.19
N GLU A 56 11.53 9.67 -3.69
CA GLU A 56 12.08 11.02 -3.65
C GLU A 56 13.03 11.26 -2.45
N THR A 57 12.85 10.49 -1.36
CA THR A 57 13.59 10.60 -0.11
C THR A 57 14.86 9.75 -0.12
N ASP A 58 14.74 8.45 -0.41
CA ASP A 58 15.84 7.49 -0.52
C ASP A 58 16.31 7.40 -1.98
N ARG A 59 17.08 8.41 -2.40
CA ARG A 59 17.59 8.47 -3.78
C ARG A 59 18.53 7.32 -4.14
N GLY A 60 19.11 6.62 -3.16
CA GLY A 60 19.92 5.42 -3.37
C GLY A 60 19.11 4.23 -3.86
N HIS A 61 17.83 4.15 -3.47
CA HIS A 61 16.89 3.11 -3.87
C HIS A 61 15.74 3.62 -4.74
N HIS A 62 15.90 4.80 -5.35
CA HIS A 62 14.85 5.47 -6.12
C HIS A 62 14.12 4.52 -7.10
N HIS A 63 14.87 3.80 -7.94
CA HIS A 63 14.29 2.89 -8.93
C HIS A 63 13.58 1.69 -8.30
N GLU A 64 14.09 1.18 -7.18
CA GLU A 64 13.47 0.06 -6.48
C GLU A 64 12.19 0.50 -5.76
N ALA A 65 12.20 1.68 -5.13
CA ALA A 65 11.01 2.29 -4.56
C ALA A 65 9.92 2.55 -5.62
N LEU A 66 10.29 3.06 -6.80
CA LEU A 66 9.34 3.22 -7.92
C LEU A 66 8.81 1.88 -8.44
N TYR A 67 9.65 0.85 -8.49
CA TYR A 67 9.19 -0.50 -8.85
C TYR A 67 8.11 -0.98 -7.89
N TRP A 68 8.34 -0.85 -6.57
CA TRP A 68 7.34 -1.23 -5.56
C TRP A 68 6.08 -0.40 -5.65
N ALA A 69 6.19 0.93 -5.83
CA ALA A 69 5.05 1.80 -6.02
C ALA A 69 4.17 1.36 -7.21
N GLY A 70 4.79 1.06 -8.35
CA GLY A 70 4.10 0.57 -9.54
C GLY A 70 3.45 -0.80 -9.35
N ARG A 71 4.15 -1.73 -8.69
CA ARG A 71 3.62 -3.05 -8.37
C ARG A 71 2.38 -2.96 -7.48
N GLU A 72 2.44 -2.18 -6.40
CA GLU A 72 1.32 -2.01 -5.48
C GLU A 72 0.14 -1.29 -6.17
N ALA A 73 0.40 -0.28 -7.01
CA ALA A 73 -0.63 0.38 -7.80
C ALA A 73 -1.35 -0.59 -8.76
N ARG A 74 -0.60 -1.45 -9.46
CA ARG A 74 -1.18 -2.49 -10.33
C ARG A 74 -2.08 -3.45 -9.54
N MET A 75 -1.64 -3.89 -8.36
CA MET A 75 -2.45 -4.76 -7.51
C MET A 75 -3.76 -4.07 -7.07
N ALA A 76 -3.69 -2.77 -6.73
CA ALA A 76 -4.88 -1.98 -6.44
C ALA A 76 -5.84 -1.94 -7.65
N GLU A 77 -5.35 -1.66 -8.85
CA GLU A 77 -6.15 -1.62 -10.08
C GLU A 77 -6.82 -2.97 -10.38
N GLU A 78 -6.10 -4.08 -10.21
CA GLU A 78 -6.63 -5.42 -10.42
C GLU A 78 -7.79 -5.73 -9.46
N ILE A 79 -7.66 -5.38 -8.18
CA ILE A 79 -8.72 -5.59 -7.18
C ILE A 79 -9.91 -4.68 -7.43
N ASP A 80 -9.66 -3.40 -7.70
CA ASP A 80 -10.68 -2.40 -8.00
C ASP A 80 -11.50 -2.80 -9.24
N SER A 81 -10.84 -3.35 -10.26
CA SER A 81 -11.49 -3.93 -11.44
C SER A 81 -12.39 -5.11 -11.08
N ARG A 82 -11.93 -6.04 -10.24
CA ARG A 82 -12.73 -7.19 -9.79
C ARG A 82 -13.94 -6.75 -8.96
N ILE A 83 -13.79 -5.80 -8.04
CA ILE A 83 -14.91 -5.24 -7.25
C ILE A 83 -15.97 -4.66 -8.19
N ARG A 84 -15.57 -3.83 -9.16
CA ARG A 84 -16.51 -3.24 -10.14
C ARG A 84 -17.18 -4.26 -11.06
N SER A 85 -16.48 -5.34 -11.38
CA SER A 85 -17.00 -6.40 -12.25
C SER A 85 -17.98 -7.30 -11.49
N GLY A 86 -17.73 -7.54 -10.20
CA GLY A 86 -18.67 -8.21 -9.30
C GLY A 86 -19.93 -7.38 -9.05
N ALA A 87 -19.80 -6.08 -8.81
CA ALA A 87 -20.93 -5.15 -8.58
C ALA A 87 -21.77 -4.82 -9.84
N ARG A 88 -21.41 -5.40 -11.00
CA ARG A 88 -22.18 -5.29 -12.25
C ARG A 88 -22.94 -6.58 -12.58
N ALA A 89 -22.77 -7.64 -11.79
CA ALA A 89 -23.37 -8.94 -12.02
C ALA A 89 -24.70 -9.14 -11.25
N ASP A 90 -25.29 -8.05 -10.75
CA ASP A 90 -26.51 -8.01 -9.95
C ASP A 90 -27.73 -7.55 -10.78
#